data_AF-A0A959IIC7-F1
#
_entry.id   AF-A0A959IIC7-F1
#
_cell.length_a   1.000
_cell.length_b   1.000
_cell.length_c   1.000
_cell.angle_alpha   90.00
_cell.angle_beta   90.00
_cell.angle_gamma   90.00
#
_symmetry.space_group_name_H-M   'P 1'
#
loop_
_entity.id
_entity.type
_entity.pdbx_description
1 polymer ?
#
loop_
_entity_poly.entity_id
_entity_poly.type
_entity_poly.pdbx_seq_one_letter_code
_entity_poly.pdbx_strand_id
1 'polypeptide(L)'
;AFAKKIPLIRVKKYTDWFFIHHIQPHFEVEEQYIFPILGEQHPFVKKALMQHRRIAKLFVEEEQIERSLSRLEDELAGHIRFEERMLFNEVQKVASRQELRLIAEKHPFHHFEENTKDVFWD
;
A
#
# COMPACT_ATOMS: atom_id res chain seq x y z
N ALA A 1 3.05 14.91 16.18
CA ALA A 1 4.11 15.89 15.85
C ALA A 1 5.38 15.12 15.51
N PHE A 2 6.05 15.45 14.41
CA PHE A 2 7.30 14.79 14.02
C PHE A 2 8.36 15.01 15.13
N ALA A 3 8.83 13.93 15.74
CA ALA A 3 9.63 13.97 16.98
C ALA A 3 11.10 14.36 16.75
N LYS A 4 11.65 14.00 15.58
CA LYS A 4 12.98 14.43 15.14
C LYS A 4 12.82 15.69 14.26
N LYS A 5 13.72 16.68 14.38
CA LYS A 5 13.76 17.90 13.54
C LYS A 5 14.23 17.61 12.10
N ILE A 6 13.68 16.57 11.48
CA ILE A 6 14.00 16.17 10.11
C ILE A 6 13.24 17.09 9.17
N PRO A 7 13.90 17.70 8.16
CA PRO A 7 13.19 18.46 7.14
C PRO A 7 12.14 17.60 6.44
N LEU A 8 10.88 18.05 6.43
CA LEU A 8 9.75 17.31 5.84
C LEU A 8 10.01 16.89 4.38
N ILE A 9 10.75 17.70 3.64
CA ILE A 9 11.11 17.42 2.25
C ILE A 9 11.97 16.15 2.10
N ARG A 10 12.80 15.80 3.09
CA ARG A 10 13.59 14.54 3.07
C ARG A 10 12.67 13.34 3.25
N VAL A 11 11.74 13.44 4.19
CA VAL A 11 10.71 12.41 4.42
C VAL A 11 9.86 12.24 3.16
N LYS A 12 9.40 13.33 2.55
CA LYS A 12 8.60 13.31 1.33
C LYS A 12 9.31 12.61 0.16
N LYS A 13 10.58 12.96 -0.10
CA LYS A 13 11.38 12.31 -1.15
C LYS A 13 11.47 10.80 -0.97
N TYR A 14 11.65 10.35 0.28
CA TYR A 14 11.69 8.93 0.58
C TYR A 14 10.33 8.27 0.40
N THR A 15 9.25 8.87 0.90
CA THR A 15 7.90 8.32 0.72
C THR A 15 7.49 8.24 -0.74
N ASP A 16 7.90 9.21 -1.57
CA ASP A 16 7.62 9.20 -3.01
C ASP A 16 8.36 8.09 -3.72
N TRP A 17 9.64 7.92 -3.38
CA TRP A 17 10.42 6.80 -3.89
C TRP A 17 9.79 5.46 -3.48
N PHE A 18 9.40 5.33 -2.20
CA PHE A 18 8.80 4.11 -1.66
C PHE A 18 7.46 3.80 -2.34
N PHE A 19 6.66 4.84 -2.63
CA PHE A 19 5.40 4.67 -3.35
C PHE A 19 5.62 4.07 -4.74
N ILE A 20 6.54 4.64 -5.52
CA ILE A 20 6.80 4.22 -6.90
C ILE A 20 7.38 2.79 -6.95
N HIS A 21 8.25 2.42 -6.01
CA HIS A 21 8.99 1.16 -6.09
C HIS A 21 8.31 0.01 -5.35
N HIS A 22 7.44 0.30 -4.38
CA HIS A 22 6.86 -0.72 -3.50
C HIS A 22 5.34 -0.67 -3.46
N ILE A 23 4.74 0.46 -3.06
CA ILE A 23 3.28 0.52 -2.82
C ILE A 23 2.48 0.44 -4.12
N GLN A 24 2.84 1.22 -5.14
CA GLN A 24 2.12 1.22 -6.40
C GLN A 24 2.18 -0.15 -7.10
N PRO A 25 3.35 -0.80 -7.25
CA PRO A 25 3.41 -2.16 -7.80
C PRO A 25 2.60 -3.18 -7.00
N HIS A 26 2.59 -3.05 -5.67
CA HIS A 26 1.78 -3.90 -4.80
C HIS A 26 0.27 -3.76 -5.08
N PHE A 27 -0.24 -2.53 -5.17
CA PHE A 27 -1.63 -2.28 -5.56
C PHE A 27 -1.97 -2.86 -6.94
N GLU A 28 -1.07 -2.70 -7.92
CA GLU A 28 -1.28 -3.24 -9.27
C GLU A 28 -1.41 -4.77 -9.26
N VAL A 29 -0.60 -5.47 -8.46
CA VAL A 29 -0.71 -6.93 -8.29
C VAL A 29 -2.05 -7.32 -7.67
N GLU A 30 -2.48 -6.63 -6.62
CA GLU A 30 -3.74 -6.92 -5.95
C GLU A 30 -4.94 -6.71 -6.87
N GLU A 31 -4.97 -5.58 -7.57
CA GLU A 31 -6.02 -5.23 -8.50
C GLU A 31 -6.10 -6.22 -9.68
N GLN A 32 -4.95 -6.68 -10.17
CA GLN A 32 -4.88 -7.57 -11.32
C GLN A 32 -5.15 -9.05 -10.97
N TYR A 33 -4.71 -9.53 -9.82
CA TYR A 33 -4.67 -10.97 -9.52
C TYR A 33 -5.46 -11.38 -8.28
N ILE A 34 -5.64 -10.51 -7.29
CA ILE A 34 -6.29 -10.86 -6.02
C ILE A 34 -7.76 -10.46 -6.04
N PHE A 35 -8.07 -9.21 -6.38
CA PHE A 35 -9.44 -8.69 -6.36
C PHE A 35 -10.41 -9.43 -7.29
N PRO A 36 -9.99 -9.91 -8.49
CA PRO A 36 -10.87 -10.68 -9.36
C PRO A 36 -11.39 -11.98 -8.74
N ILE A 37 -10.68 -12.56 -7.76
CA ILE A 37 -11.10 -13.80 -7.09
C ILE A 37 -12.41 -13.61 -6.30
N LEU A 38 -12.58 -12.45 -5.66
CA LEU A 38 -13.83 -12.08 -4.99
C LEU A 38 -14.85 -11.46 -5.95
N GLY A 39 -14.39 -10.95 -7.09
CA GLY A 39 -15.16 -10.22 -8.09
C GLY A 39 -15.24 -8.72 -7.80
N GLU A 40 -15.22 -7.92 -8.88
CA GLU A 40 -15.15 -6.46 -8.81
C GLU A 40 -16.30 -5.79 -8.05
N GLN A 41 -17.45 -6.47 -7.97
CA GLN A 41 -18.62 -5.94 -7.28
C GLN A 41 -18.60 -6.18 -5.77
N HIS A 42 -17.67 -7.00 -5.27
CA HIS A 42 -17.57 -7.34 -3.85
C HIS A 42 -17.31 -6.08 -3.00
N PRO A 43 -18.03 -5.88 -1.88
CA PRO A 43 -17.89 -4.67 -1.06
C PRO A 43 -16.46 -4.40 -0.59
N PHE A 44 -15.70 -5.45 -0.27
CA PHE A 44 -14.31 -5.31 0.17
C PHE A 44 -13.37 -4.90 -0.95
N VAL A 45 -13.61 -5.37 -2.18
CA VAL A 45 -12.83 -4.96 -3.36
C VAL A 45 -13.06 -3.48 -3.66
N LYS A 46 -14.33 -3.03 -3.67
CA LYS A 46 -14.66 -1.61 -3.85
C LYS A 46 -14.01 -0.73 -2.79
N LYS A 47 -13.98 -1.20 -1.54
CA LYS A 47 -13.33 -0.49 -0.44
C LYS A 47 -11.81 -0.41 -0.63
N ALA A 48 -11.15 -1.50 -1.00
CA ALA A 48 -9.71 -1.54 -1.26
C ALA A 48 -9.32 -0.56 -2.38
N LEU A 49 -10.01 -0.64 -3.53
CA LEU A 49 -9.80 0.28 -4.67
C LEU A 49 -9.99 1.76 -4.29
N MET A 50 -10.98 2.06 -3.44
CA MET A 50 -11.17 3.42 -2.92
C MET A 50 -9.99 3.84 -2.02
N GLN A 51 -9.50 2.94 -1.17
CA GLN A 51 -8.33 3.20 -0.32
C GLN A 51 -7.05 3.39 -1.15
N HIS A 52 -6.80 2.57 -2.17
CA HIS A 52 -5.65 2.72 -3.09
C HIS A 52 -5.62 4.11 -3.72
N ARG A 53 -6.74 4.55 -4.29
CA ARG A 53 -6.88 5.90 -4.89
C ARG A 53 -6.62 7.00 -3.88
N ARG A 54 -7.05 6.83 -2.64
CA ARG A 54 -6.87 7.83 -1.58
C ARG A 54 -5.43 7.89 -1.09
N ILE A 55 -4.80 6.74 -0.89
CA ILE A 55 -3.40 6.61 -0.49
C ILE A 55 -2.49 7.18 -1.58
N ALA A 56 -2.71 6.81 -2.85
CA ALA A 56 -1.95 7.34 -3.97
C ALA A 56 -1.99 8.87 -4.04
N LYS A 57 -3.17 9.48 -3.81
CA LYS A 57 -3.31 10.94 -3.73
C LYS A 57 -2.50 11.57 -2.60
N LEU A 58 -2.37 10.91 -1.46
CA LEU A 58 -1.57 11.40 -0.34
C LEU A 58 -0.07 11.36 -0.64
N PHE A 59 0.39 10.35 -1.37
CA PHE A 59 1.78 10.27 -1.82
C PHE A 59 2.12 11.38 -2.82
N VAL A 60 1.26 11.66 -3.80
CA VAL A 60 1.54 12.68 -4.83
C VAL A 60 1.22 14.12 -4.42
N GLU A 61 0.81 14.37 -3.16
CA GLU A 61 0.52 15.71 -2.66
C GLU A 61 1.81 16.53 -2.48
N GLU A 62 1.88 17.72 -3.07
CA GLU A 62 3.08 18.58 -3.08
C GLU A 62 2.91 19.89 -2.30
N GLU A 63 1.67 20.33 -2.03
CA GLU A 63 1.40 21.61 -1.37
C GLU A 63 1.32 21.43 0.16
N GLN A 64 0.50 20.49 0.61
CA GLN A 64 0.23 20.28 2.04
C GLN A 64 1.00 19.08 2.61
N ILE A 65 2.33 19.04 2.37
CA ILE A 65 3.21 17.89 2.67
C ILE A 65 3.08 17.38 4.12
N GLU A 66 3.11 18.27 5.12
CA GLU A 66 3.01 17.83 6.53
C GLU A 66 1.68 17.11 6.80
N ARG A 67 0.60 17.67 6.29
CA ARG A 67 -0.76 17.15 6.46
C ARG A 67 -0.94 15.85 5.68
N SER A 68 -0.37 15.74 4.48
CA SER A 68 -0.47 14.51 3.69
C SER A 68 0.32 13.39 4.32
N LEU A 69 1.57 13.63 4.76
CA LEU A 69 2.38 12.64 5.46
C LEU A 69 1.71 12.16 6.75
N SER A 70 1.14 13.08 7.55
CA SER A 70 0.41 12.69 8.77
C SER A 70 -0.82 11.84 8.47
N ARG A 71 -1.57 12.13 7.40
CA ARG A 71 -2.74 11.34 7.01
C ARG A 71 -2.36 10.01 6.37
N LEU A 72 -1.23 9.97 5.68
CA LEU A 72 -0.74 8.80 4.99
C LEU A 72 -0.50 7.65 5.96
N GLU A 73 0.08 7.94 7.13
CA GLU A 73 0.28 6.96 8.21
C GLU A 73 -1.04 6.26 8.59
N ASP A 74 -2.07 7.05 8.92
CA ASP A 74 -3.37 6.53 9.36
C ASP A 74 -4.07 5.71 8.27
N GLU A 75 -4.09 6.23 7.03
CA GLU A 75 -4.76 5.59 5.91
C GLU A 75 -4.05 4.30 5.49
N LEU A 76 -2.73 4.31 5.41
CA LEU A 76 -1.94 3.13 5.04
C LEU A 76 -2.04 2.04 6.11
N ALA A 77 -1.88 2.39 7.39
CA ALA A 77 -2.03 1.42 8.48
C ALA A 77 -3.45 0.87 8.59
N GLY A 78 -4.46 1.71 8.32
CA GLY A 78 -5.86 1.29 8.26
C GLY A 78 -6.15 0.34 7.10
N HIS A 79 -5.54 0.58 5.95
CA HIS A 79 -5.62 -0.26 4.76
C HIS A 79 -4.97 -1.64 4.99
N ILE A 80 -3.71 -1.68 5.44
CA ILE A 80 -3.00 -2.94 5.75
C ILE A 80 -3.82 -3.80 6.73
N ARG A 81 -4.32 -3.21 7.83
CA ARG A 81 -5.15 -3.96 8.79
C ARG A 81 -6.43 -4.49 8.18
N PHE A 82 -7.06 -3.73 7.28
CA PHE A 82 -8.28 -4.15 6.62
C PHE A 82 -8.00 -5.34 5.68
N GLU A 83 -6.90 -5.29 4.95
CA GLU A 83 -6.55 -6.35 4.02
C GLU A 83 -6.22 -7.65 4.73
N GLU A 84 -5.29 -7.60 5.68
CA GLU A 84 -4.83 -8.76 6.44
C GLU A 84 -5.95 -9.41 7.24
N ARG A 85 -6.82 -8.61 7.88
CA ARG A 85 -7.82 -9.14 8.82
C ARG A 85 -9.16 -9.45 8.18
N MET A 86 -9.46 -8.86 7.02
CA MET A 86 -10.77 -8.99 6.38
C MET A 86 -10.64 -9.46 4.94
N LEU A 87 -10.03 -8.66 4.06
CA LEU A 87 -10.04 -8.93 2.62
C LEU A 87 -9.39 -10.27 2.28
N PHE A 88 -8.16 -10.50 2.72
CA PHE A 88 -7.41 -11.70 2.39
C PHE A 88 -8.00 -12.96 3.03
N ASN A 89 -8.61 -12.84 4.22
CA ASN A 89 -9.37 -13.94 4.81
C ASN A 89 -10.58 -14.33 3.96
N GLU A 90 -11.29 -13.37 3.36
CA GLU A 90 -12.37 -13.69 2.42
C GLU A 90 -11.85 -14.29 1.11
N VAL A 91 -10.75 -13.76 0.56
CA VAL A 91 -10.09 -14.34 -0.63
C VAL A 91 -9.75 -15.82 -0.38
N GLN A 92 -9.13 -16.14 0.77
CA GLN A 92 -8.73 -17.52 1.10
C GLN A 92 -9.90 -18.50 1.19
N LYS A 93 -11.11 -18.05 1.53
CA LYS A 93 -12.28 -18.93 1.63
C LYS A 93 -12.79 -19.40 0.27
N VAL A 94 -12.60 -18.59 -0.77
CA VAL A 94 -13.15 -18.85 -2.11
C VAL A 94 -12.10 -19.21 -3.15
N ALA A 95 -10.84 -18.82 -2.93
CA ALA A 95 -9.75 -19.06 -3.86
C ALA A 95 -9.49 -20.56 -4.06
N SER A 96 -9.37 -20.97 -5.32
CA SER A 96 -8.92 -22.30 -5.68
C SER A 96 -7.44 -22.50 -5.33
N ARG A 97 -6.99 -23.76 -5.28
CA ARG A 97 -5.56 -24.08 -5.11
C ARG A 97 -4.67 -23.49 -6.21
N GLN A 98 -5.21 -23.26 -7.40
CA GLN A 98 -4.44 -22.68 -8.50
C GLN A 98 -4.30 -21.16 -8.31
N GLU A 99 -5.38 -20.48 -7.92
CA GLU A 99 -5.35 -19.06 -7.58
C GLU A 99 -4.48 -18.78 -6.35
N LEU A 100 -4.56 -19.58 -5.29
CA LEU A 100 -3.68 -19.44 -4.12
C LEU A 100 -2.19 -19.57 -4.47
N ARG A 101 -1.85 -20.46 -5.41
CA ARG A 101 -0.47 -20.57 -5.92
C ARG A 101 -0.06 -19.36 -6.74
N LEU A 102 -0.96 -18.86 -7.59
CA LEU A 102 -0.72 -17.66 -8.37
C LEU A 102 -0.51 -16.44 -7.45
N ILE A 103 -1.33 -16.30 -6.40
CA ILE A 103 -1.15 -15.26 -5.38
C ILE A 103 0.23 -15.39 -4.73
N ALA A 104 0.63 -16.58 -4.28
CA ALA A 104 1.94 -16.77 -3.66
C ALA A 104 3.12 -16.46 -4.61
N GLU A 105 2.95 -16.63 -5.93
CA GLU A 105 3.96 -16.33 -6.94
C GLU A 105 4.00 -14.84 -7.33
N LYS A 106 2.83 -14.21 -7.49
CA LYS A 106 2.67 -12.84 -8.02
C LYS A 106 2.62 -11.77 -6.95
N HIS A 107 2.23 -12.16 -5.75
CA HIS A 107 2.32 -11.37 -4.54
C HIS A 107 3.44 -11.92 -3.63
N PRO A 108 4.69 -12.08 -4.12
CA PRO A 108 5.77 -12.38 -3.22
C PRO A 108 5.89 -11.19 -2.27
N PHE A 109 6.38 -11.45 -1.06
CA PHE A 109 7.11 -10.41 -0.35
C PHE A 109 8.24 -9.99 -1.30
N HIS A 110 8.02 -8.92 -2.07
CA HIS A 110 9.06 -8.36 -2.90
C HIS A 110 10.29 -8.21 -2.03
N HIS A 111 11.46 -8.56 -2.57
CA HIS A 111 12.71 -8.34 -1.87
C HIS A 111 12.75 -6.84 -1.55
N PHE A 112 12.51 -6.51 -0.28
CA PHE A 112 12.47 -5.13 0.15
C PHE A 112 13.89 -4.60 0.00
N GLU A 113 14.10 -3.81 -1.05
CA GLU A 113 15.31 -3.03 -1.22
C GLU A 113 15.08 -1.69 -0.54
N GLU A 114 15.93 -1.35 0.42
CA GLU A 114 15.87 -0.08 1.14
C GLU A 114 16.63 1.01 0.37
N ASN A 115 16.06 2.21 0.30
CA ASN A 115 16.74 3.35 -0.29
C ASN A 115 17.65 4.03 0.72
N THR A 116 18.89 3.59 0.76
CA THR A 116 19.93 4.12 1.67
C THR A 116 20.61 5.40 1.16
N LYS A 117 20.13 6.02 0.07
CA LYS A 117 20.78 7.22 -0.52
C LYS A 117 20.72 8.47 0.36
N ASP A 118 19.68 8.61 1.19
CA ASP A 118 19.48 9.77 2.06
C ASP A 118 18.88 9.35 3.41
N VAL A 119 19.64 8.58 4.20
CA VAL A 119 19.20 8.10 5.52
C VAL A 119 18.95 9.28 6.47
N PHE A 120 17.77 9.31 7.09
CA PHE A 120 17.37 10.34 8.06
C PHE A 120 16.76 9.79 9.36
N TRP A 121 16.63 8.47 9.46
CA TRP A 121 15.93 7.78 10.54
C TRP A 121 16.83 7.22 11.63
N ASP A 122 18.15 7.20 11.40
CA ASP A 122 19.15 6.89 12.42
C ASP A 122 19.17 7.93 13.56
#